data_AF-A0A1Y0M4Y5-F1
#
_entry.id   AF-A0A1Y0M4Y5-F1
#
_cell.length_a   1.000
_cell.length_b   1.000
_cell.length_c   1.000
_cell.angle_alpha   90.00
_cell.angle_beta   90.00
_cell.angle_gamma   90.00
#
_symmetry.space_group_name_H-M   'P 1'
#
loop_
_entity.id
_entity.type
_entity.pdbx_description
1 polymer ?
#
loop_
_entity_poly.entity_id
_entity_poly.type
_entity_poly.pdbx_seq_one_letter_code
_entity_poly.pdbx_strand_id
1 'polypeptide(L)'
;MTRPKNVSTQTFLKISVILVLVGRGYQYLFFSIPFMSLYYYADFLKPYVEEKTGMLWHDFLSLPEIDNYTKAIICGIGGLFLITIPCILFLKKKNYTWFQLPILASGIGLVFLTVLLTITKNYKLGQFIEYSIQFTSSFLLLSFIKYKWIQQNLLFILKLLIAFTFVGHGLYAIGYYPVPGYFVDMVIRIFKCSESFARFFLIIAGILDMVIAIGLFLPNKNVVKYCLIWAVIWGFSTAIARVVGNFYSDFLFRSLHQTAYEMCYRLPHGLLPVLGLLLLNNKSHVLETSR
;
A
#
# COMPACT_ATOMS: atom_id res chain seq x y z
N MET A 1 -32.14 -18.16 9.55
CA MET A 1 -30.81 -18.02 10.19
C MET A 1 -29.77 -17.60 9.16
N THR A 2 -29.44 -16.30 9.07
CA THR A 2 -28.47 -15.76 8.09
C THR A 2 -27.24 -15.19 8.79
N ARG A 3 -26.28 -16.05 9.17
CA ARG A 3 -24.94 -15.65 9.59
C ARG A 3 -23.89 -16.62 9.02
N PRO A 4 -23.36 -16.32 7.82
CA PRO A 4 -21.93 -16.52 7.60
C PRO A 4 -21.20 -15.41 6.80
N LYS A 5 -21.89 -14.37 6.29
CA LYS A 5 -21.29 -13.40 5.34
C LYS A 5 -20.23 -12.46 5.95
N ASN A 6 -20.34 -12.06 7.22
CA ASN A 6 -19.41 -11.08 7.81
C ASN A 6 -18.04 -11.67 8.19
N VAL A 7 -17.97 -12.97 8.46
CA VAL A 7 -16.73 -13.62 8.91
C VAL A 7 -15.72 -13.69 7.76
N SER A 8 -16.17 -14.01 6.55
CA SER A 8 -15.31 -14.02 5.36
C SER A 8 -14.75 -12.63 5.04
N THR A 9 -15.60 -11.59 4.99
CA THR A 9 -15.15 -10.21 4.72
C THR A 9 -14.15 -9.69 5.74
N GLN A 10 -14.41 -9.92 7.04
CA GLN A 10 -13.51 -9.48 8.08
C GLN A 10 -12.13 -10.16 7.95
N THR A 11 -12.11 -11.45 7.60
CA THR A 11 -10.85 -12.19 7.35
C THR A 11 -10.05 -11.58 6.19
N PHE A 12 -10.69 -11.24 5.07
CA PHE A 12 -10.00 -10.57 3.95
C PHE A 12 -9.37 -9.25 4.37
N LEU A 13 -10.10 -8.42 5.12
CA LEU A 13 -9.58 -7.15 5.62
C LEU A 13 -8.42 -7.37 6.59
N LYS A 14 -8.53 -8.33 7.52
CA LYS A 14 -7.44 -8.68 8.44
C LYS A 14 -6.18 -9.12 7.71
N ILE A 15 -6.29 -10.06 6.77
CA ILE A 15 -5.16 -10.55 5.98
C ILE A 15 -4.51 -9.39 5.23
N SER A 16 -5.32 -8.50 4.63
CA SER A 16 -4.81 -7.32 3.92
C SER A 16 -3.96 -6.43 4.83
N VAL A 17 -4.46 -6.08 6.02
CA VAL A 17 -3.71 -5.26 6.98
C VAL A 17 -2.45 -5.97 7.46
N ILE A 18 -2.53 -7.27 7.79
CA ILE A 18 -1.38 -8.06 8.24
C ILE A 18 -0.29 -8.08 7.17
N LEU A 19 -0.64 -8.30 5.90
CA LEU A 19 0.33 -8.30 4.80
C LEU A 19 1.04 -6.94 4.64
N VAL A 20 0.31 -5.83 4.78
CA VAL A 20 0.91 -4.48 4.80
C VAL A 20 1.87 -4.33 5.98
N LEU A 21 1.43 -4.65 7.20
CA LEU A 21 2.23 -4.45 8.41
C LEU A 21 3.44 -5.38 8.48
N VAL A 22 3.33 -6.62 8.01
CA VAL A 22 4.49 -7.53 7.89
C VAL A 22 5.49 -6.97 6.90
N GLY A 23 5.05 -6.62 5.68
CA GLY A 23 5.96 -6.11 4.65
C GLY A 23 6.61 -4.78 5.04
N ARG A 24 5.85 -3.84 5.60
CA ARG A 24 6.38 -2.54 6.04
C ARG A 24 7.17 -2.65 7.34
N GLY A 25 6.77 -3.48 8.29
CA GLY A 25 7.55 -3.76 9.50
C GLY A 25 8.92 -4.33 9.15
N TYR A 26 8.96 -5.30 8.25
CA TYR A 26 10.23 -5.85 7.74
C TYR A 26 11.07 -4.76 7.04
N GLN A 27 10.44 -3.94 6.20
CA GLN A 27 11.12 -2.83 5.55
C GLN A 27 11.77 -1.90 6.57
N TYR A 28 11.06 -1.51 7.62
CA TYR A 28 11.59 -0.61 8.65
C TYR A 28 12.76 -1.20 9.44
N LEU A 29 12.77 -2.51 9.68
CA LEU A 29 13.82 -3.15 10.47
C LEU A 29 15.11 -3.40 9.69
N PHE A 30 15.02 -3.63 8.38
CA PHE A 30 16.15 -4.07 7.58
C PHE A 30 16.55 -3.12 6.45
N PHE A 31 15.70 -2.16 6.09
CA PHE A 31 15.92 -1.25 4.97
C PHE A 31 15.72 0.20 5.37
N SER A 32 16.38 1.10 4.65
CA SER A 32 16.26 2.53 4.88
C SER A 32 14.85 3.03 4.54
N ILE A 33 14.24 3.73 5.49
CA ILE A 33 13.04 4.53 5.29
C ILE A 33 13.49 5.98 5.08
N PRO A 34 12.83 6.77 4.21
CA PRO A 34 13.22 8.15 3.94
C PRO A 34 12.90 9.12 5.10
N PHE A 35 13.23 8.74 6.34
CA PHE A 35 13.04 9.57 7.52
C PHE A 35 13.89 10.84 7.45
N MET A 36 15.11 10.72 6.87
CA MET A 36 16.01 11.87 6.65
C MET A 36 15.38 12.97 5.78
N SER A 37 14.38 12.65 4.95
CA SER A 37 13.67 13.68 4.19
C SER A 37 13.08 14.75 5.10
N LEU A 38 12.62 14.41 6.30
CA LEU A 38 12.13 15.40 7.27
C LEU A 38 13.19 16.44 7.60
N TYR A 39 14.43 16.02 7.84
CA TYR A 39 15.52 16.93 8.19
C TYR A 39 15.94 17.80 6.99
N TYR A 40 15.91 17.25 5.78
CA TYR A 40 16.22 18.02 4.57
C TYR A 40 15.18 19.08 4.25
N TYR A 41 13.90 18.86 4.59
CA TYR A 41 12.81 19.80 4.36
C TYR A 41 12.41 20.57 5.64
N ALA A 42 13.19 20.44 6.72
CA ALA A 42 12.96 21.14 7.98
C ALA A 42 13.60 22.54 7.99
N ASP A 43 13.34 23.33 6.94
CA ASP A 43 13.82 24.73 6.86
C ASP A 43 13.37 25.58 8.06
N PHE A 44 12.27 25.19 8.71
CA PHE A 44 11.75 25.86 9.91
C PHE A 44 12.51 25.48 11.19
N LEU A 45 13.08 24.28 11.30
CA LEU A 45 13.85 23.85 12.48
C LEU A 45 15.30 24.30 12.40
N LYS A 46 15.82 24.44 11.18
CA LYS A 46 17.21 24.79 10.93
C LYS A 46 17.66 26.04 11.72
N PRO A 47 17.00 27.21 11.64
CA PRO A 47 17.44 28.40 12.36
C PRO A 47 17.48 28.19 13.88
N TYR A 48 16.47 27.50 14.42
CA TYR A 48 16.37 27.23 15.85
C TYR A 48 17.49 26.30 16.34
N VAL A 49 17.80 25.25 15.58
CA VAL A 49 18.86 24.30 15.95
C VAL A 49 20.24 24.92 15.79
N GLU A 50 20.49 25.66 14.71
CA GLU A 50 21.77 26.37 14.52
C GLU A 50 21.99 27.41 15.64
N GLU A 51 20.96 28.16 16.04
CA GLU A 51 21.03 29.10 17.17
C GLU A 51 21.33 28.39 18.50
N LYS A 52 20.66 27.26 18.79
CA LYS A 52 20.79 26.56 20.08
C LYS A 52 22.07 25.74 20.21
N THR A 53 22.56 25.17 19.11
CA THR A 53 23.72 24.28 19.12
C THR A 53 25.01 24.99 18.74
N GLY A 54 24.92 26.13 18.04
CA GLY A 54 26.07 26.82 17.44
C GLY A 54 26.71 26.04 16.28
N MET A 55 26.12 24.92 15.85
CA MET A 55 26.58 24.10 14.74
C MET A 55 25.83 24.45 13.47
N LEU A 56 26.47 24.31 12.31
CA LEU A 56 25.75 24.35 11.03
C LEU A 56 24.82 23.14 10.94
N TRP A 57 23.68 23.30 10.27
CA TRP A 57 22.67 22.24 10.11
C TRP A 57 23.26 20.93 9.55
N HIS A 58 24.18 21.04 8.59
CA HIS A 58 24.83 19.87 7.99
C HIS A 58 25.70 19.10 9.00
N ASP A 59 26.44 19.81 9.84
CA ASP A 59 27.31 19.22 10.86
C ASP A 59 26.46 18.58 11.96
N PHE A 60 25.38 19.24 12.38
CA PHE A 60 24.41 18.71 13.34
C PHE A 60 23.80 17.40 12.85
N LEU A 61 23.35 17.33 11.59
CA LEU A 61 22.78 16.10 11.03
C LEU A 61 23.80 14.97 10.84
N SER A 62 25.09 15.28 10.86
CA SER A 62 26.19 14.32 10.76
C SER A 62 26.61 13.74 12.10
N LEU A 63 26.03 14.22 13.22
CA LEU A 63 26.29 13.70 14.55
C LEU A 63 25.85 12.24 14.68
N PRO A 64 26.69 11.35 15.26
CA PRO A 64 26.34 9.94 15.49
C PRO A 64 25.06 9.76 16.30
N GLU A 65 24.77 10.68 17.23
CA GLU A 65 23.57 10.68 18.06
C GLU A 65 22.31 10.82 17.21
N ILE A 66 22.32 11.72 16.20
CA ILE A 66 21.17 11.94 15.32
C ILE A 66 20.88 10.70 14.48
N ASP A 67 21.91 10.03 13.96
CA ASP A 67 21.75 8.75 13.26
C ASP A 67 21.19 7.66 14.19
N ASN A 68 21.70 7.56 15.42
CA ASN A 68 21.21 6.60 16.42
C ASN A 68 19.74 6.85 16.80
N TYR A 69 19.35 8.09 17.06
CA TYR A 69 17.96 8.44 17.36
C TYR A 69 17.04 8.17 16.17
N THR A 70 17.48 8.51 14.95
CA THR A 70 16.73 8.25 13.72
C THR A 70 16.50 6.74 13.54
N LYS A 71 17.54 5.93 13.71
CA LYS A 71 17.46 4.47 13.67
C LYS A 71 16.53 3.92 14.75
N ALA A 72 16.61 4.41 15.98
CA ALA A 72 15.74 3.99 17.07
C ALA A 72 14.26 4.29 16.78
N ILE A 73 13.94 5.46 16.22
CA ILE A 73 12.57 5.83 15.83
C ILE A 73 12.08 4.91 14.70
N ILE A 74 12.89 4.69 13.66
CA ILE A 74 12.56 3.78 12.56
C ILE A 74 12.29 2.37 13.12
N CYS A 75 13.22 1.80 13.89
CA CYS A 75 13.03 0.48 14.48
C CYS A 75 11.80 0.42 15.40
N GLY A 76 11.51 1.49 16.15
CA GLY A 76 10.33 1.60 17.01
C GLY A 76 9.01 1.53 16.23
N ILE A 77 8.92 2.27 15.11
CA ILE A 77 7.73 2.22 14.23
C ILE A 77 7.61 0.84 13.56
N GLY A 78 8.72 0.26 13.10
CA GLY A 78 8.74 -1.10 12.55
C GLY A 78 8.27 -2.15 13.56
N GLY A 79 8.75 -2.05 14.80
CA GLY A 79 8.32 -2.88 15.92
C GLY A 79 6.83 -2.73 16.23
N LEU A 80 6.30 -1.50 16.23
CA LEU A 80 4.87 -1.23 16.40
C LEU A 80 4.04 -1.97 15.33
N PHE A 81 4.44 -1.94 14.07
CA PHE A 81 3.72 -2.64 13.00
C PHE A 81 3.65 -4.15 13.25
N LEU A 82 4.75 -4.77 13.68
CA LEU A 82 4.80 -6.22 13.94
C LEU A 82 4.03 -6.61 15.20
N ILE A 83 4.16 -5.86 16.29
CA ILE A 83 3.43 -6.10 17.55
C ILE A 83 1.92 -5.92 17.39
N THR A 84 1.49 -5.12 16.40
CA THR A 84 0.07 -4.92 16.08
C THR A 84 -0.59 -6.16 15.43
N ILE A 85 0.20 -7.10 14.87
CA ILE A 85 -0.33 -8.28 14.17
C ILE A 85 -1.20 -9.16 15.08
N PRO A 86 -0.75 -9.57 16.28
CA PRO A 86 -1.60 -10.27 17.25
C PRO A 86 -2.92 -9.54 17.55
N CYS A 87 -2.89 -8.20 17.71
CA CYS A 87 -4.10 -7.40 17.94
C CYS A 87 -5.12 -7.57 16.80
N ILE A 88 -4.65 -7.61 15.55
CA ILE A 88 -5.51 -7.82 14.37
C ILE A 88 -6.07 -9.24 14.33
N LEU A 89 -5.24 -10.26 14.60
CA LEU A 89 -5.66 -11.66 14.62
C LEU A 89 -6.81 -11.87 15.61
N PHE A 90 -6.68 -11.35 16.83
CA PHE A 90 -7.68 -11.50 17.89
C PHE A 90 -8.81 -10.46 17.85
N LEU A 91 -8.76 -9.49 16.93
CA LEU A 91 -9.77 -8.44 16.80
C LEU A 91 -11.17 -9.01 16.52
N LYS A 92 -12.11 -8.72 17.40
CA LYS A 92 -13.54 -9.01 17.33
C LYS A 92 -14.32 -7.79 17.84
N LYS A 93 -15.62 -7.74 17.61
CA LYS A 93 -16.45 -6.63 18.10
C LYS A 93 -16.35 -6.45 19.63
N LYS A 94 -16.28 -7.55 20.39
CA LYS A 94 -16.24 -7.54 21.87
C LYS A 94 -14.96 -6.95 22.49
N ASN A 95 -13.83 -7.04 21.79
CA ASN A 95 -12.52 -6.60 22.27
C ASN A 95 -11.95 -5.46 21.41
N TYR A 96 -12.81 -4.80 20.64
CA TYR A 96 -12.45 -3.69 19.76
C TYR A 96 -11.70 -2.58 20.51
N THR A 97 -12.16 -2.21 21.71
CA THR A 97 -11.57 -1.12 22.51
C THR A 97 -10.13 -1.37 22.92
N TRP A 98 -9.75 -2.63 23.15
CA TRP A 98 -8.40 -3.04 23.53
C TRP A 98 -7.43 -3.05 22.36
N PHE A 99 -7.92 -3.40 21.16
CA PHE A 99 -7.06 -3.59 19.99
C PHE A 99 -7.10 -2.45 18.99
N GLN A 100 -8.04 -1.50 19.12
CA GLN A 100 -8.15 -0.38 18.18
C GLN A 100 -6.91 0.53 18.19
N LEU A 101 -6.31 0.78 19.35
CA LEU A 101 -5.23 1.77 19.50
C LEU A 101 -3.96 1.38 18.71
N PRO A 102 -3.37 0.19 18.88
CA PRO A 102 -2.19 -0.20 18.10
C PRO A 102 -2.48 -0.28 16.59
N ILE A 103 -3.69 -0.69 16.20
CA ILE A 103 -4.11 -0.73 14.79
C ILE A 103 -4.23 0.68 14.20
N LEU A 104 -4.80 1.61 14.96
CA LEU A 104 -4.93 3.01 14.56
C LEU A 104 -3.56 3.68 14.48
N ALA A 105 -2.71 3.49 15.48
CA ALA A 105 -1.33 3.99 15.50
C ALA A 105 -0.53 3.47 14.30
N SER A 106 -0.69 2.17 13.96
CA SER A 106 -0.09 1.60 12.75
C SER A 106 -0.62 2.23 11.46
N GLY A 107 -1.95 2.47 11.38
CA GLY A 107 -2.56 3.18 10.26
C GLY A 107 -2.00 4.60 10.08
N ILE A 108 -1.85 5.34 11.17
CA ILE A 108 -1.24 6.68 11.16
C ILE A 108 0.23 6.61 10.73
N GLY A 109 0.99 5.62 11.24
CA GLY A 109 2.37 5.38 10.82
C GLY A 109 2.51 5.10 9.32
N LEU A 110 1.56 4.38 8.72
CA LEU A 110 1.52 4.13 7.27
C LEU A 110 1.18 5.38 6.45
N VAL A 111 0.28 6.24 6.95
CA VAL A 111 0.02 7.56 6.35
C VAL A 111 1.30 8.40 6.39
N PHE A 112 1.95 8.46 7.55
CA PHE A 112 3.20 9.18 7.73
C PHE A 112 4.28 8.69 6.78
N LEU A 113 4.49 7.37 6.67
CA LEU A 113 5.39 6.76 5.68
C LEU A 113 5.06 7.22 4.24
N THR A 114 3.78 7.22 3.90
CA THR A 114 3.30 7.60 2.57
C THR A 114 3.62 9.07 2.26
N VAL A 115 3.48 9.96 3.25
CA VAL A 115 3.90 11.36 3.15
C VAL A 115 5.41 11.45 2.89
N LEU A 116 6.24 10.76 3.67
CA LEU A 116 7.70 10.75 3.46
C LEU A 116 8.10 10.25 2.06
N LEU A 117 7.45 9.18 1.59
CA LEU A 117 7.68 8.65 0.24
C LEU A 117 7.25 9.65 -0.84
N THR A 118 6.22 10.45 -0.58
CA THR A 118 5.77 11.49 -1.51
C THR A 118 6.74 12.66 -1.55
N ILE A 119 7.25 13.08 -0.39
CA ILE A 119 8.28 14.11 -0.26
C ILE A 119 9.54 13.71 -1.05
N THR A 120 10.02 12.48 -0.90
CA THR A 120 11.20 12.00 -1.68
C THR A 120 10.95 11.85 -3.18
N LYS A 121 9.71 11.95 -3.63
CA LYS A 121 9.33 12.00 -5.04
C LYS A 121 9.02 13.42 -5.51
N ASN A 122 9.51 14.44 -4.82
CA ASN A 122 9.26 15.86 -5.11
C ASN A 122 7.77 16.19 -5.10
N TYR A 123 7.06 15.73 -4.06
CA TYR A 123 5.64 16.04 -3.80
C TYR A 123 4.65 15.57 -4.89
N LYS A 124 5.03 14.58 -5.70
CA LYS A 124 4.15 14.01 -6.73
C LYS A 124 2.96 13.30 -6.08
N LEU A 125 1.78 13.88 -6.20
CA LEU A 125 0.54 13.37 -5.61
C LEU A 125 0.23 11.92 -6.02
N GLY A 126 0.61 11.51 -7.24
CA GLY A 126 0.51 10.12 -7.70
C GLY A 126 1.11 9.11 -6.74
N GLN A 127 2.24 9.45 -6.09
CA GLN A 127 2.88 8.59 -5.10
C GLN A 127 1.99 8.36 -3.88
N PHE A 128 1.35 9.42 -3.39
CA PHE A 128 0.50 9.36 -2.22
C PHE A 128 -0.72 8.48 -2.51
N ILE A 129 -1.40 8.72 -3.64
CA ILE A 129 -2.63 8.00 -3.99
C ILE A 129 -2.36 6.55 -4.39
N GLU A 130 -1.18 6.21 -4.94
CA GLU A 130 -0.77 4.82 -5.20
C GLU A 130 -0.87 3.98 -3.91
N TYR A 131 -0.46 4.55 -2.77
CA TYR A 131 -0.46 3.88 -1.47
C TYR A 131 -1.81 3.88 -0.75
N SER A 132 -2.90 4.34 -1.38
CA SER A 132 -4.24 4.45 -0.76
C SER A 132 -4.71 3.16 -0.08
N ILE A 133 -4.57 2.02 -0.75
CA ILE A 133 -4.92 0.72 -0.16
C ILE A 133 -4.10 0.41 1.09
N GLN A 134 -2.79 0.70 1.06
CA GLN A 134 -1.88 0.31 2.14
C GLN A 134 -2.23 1.05 3.43
N PHE A 135 -2.26 2.38 3.40
CA PHE A 135 -2.55 3.16 4.61
C PHE A 135 -4.02 3.10 5.02
N THR A 136 -4.96 2.99 4.07
CA THR A 136 -6.41 2.98 4.42
C THR A 136 -6.85 1.64 5.02
N SER A 137 -6.16 0.54 4.71
CA SER A 137 -6.54 -0.82 5.13
C SER A 137 -6.80 -0.95 6.64
N SER A 138 -5.92 -0.38 7.49
CA SER A 138 -6.07 -0.39 8.96
C SER A 138 -7.33 0.34 9.42
N PHE A 139 -7.59 1.54 8.87
CA PHE A 139 -8.78 2.33 9.18
C PHE A 139 -10.05 1.65 8.66
N LEU A 140 -10.00 1.04 7.49
CA LEU A 140 -11.12 0.31 6.89
C LEU A 140 -11.49 -0.91 7.75
N LEU A 141 -10.52 -1.67 8.25
CA LEU A 141 -10.74 -2.80 9.14
C LEU A 141 -11.46 -2.37 10.44
N LEU A 142 -10.94 -1.34 11.11
CA LEU A 142 -11.56 -0.83 12.35
C LEU A 142 -12.97 -0.30 12.09
N SER A 143 -13.13 0.49 11.03
CA SER A 143 -14.39 1.11 10.66
C SER A 143 -15.44 0.08 10.25
N PHE A 144 -15.04 -0.98 9.55
CA PHE A 144 -15.92 -2.09 9.17
C PHE A 144 -16.49 -2.82 10.39
N ILE A 145 -15.71 -2.99 11.46
CA ILE A 145 -16.16 -3.67 12.68
C ILE A 145 -17.14 -2.79 13.46
N LYS A 146 -16.90 -1.47 13.49
CA LYS A 146 -17.65 -0.53 14.32
C LYS A 146 -18.90 0.03 13.63
N TYR A 147 -18.82 0.38 12.35
CA TYR A 147 -19.84 1.18 11.68
C TYR A 147 -20.61 0.40 10.61
N LYS A 148 -21.94 0.29 10.79
CA LYS A 148 -22.84 -0.41 9.85
C LYS A 148 -22.85 0.23 8.45
N TRP A 149 -22.72 1.56 8.36
CA TRP A 149 -22.71 2.26 7.06
C TRP A 149 -21.52 1.82 6.19
N ILE A 150 -20.35 1.58 6.81
CA ILE A 150 -19.17 1.06 6.11
C ILE A 150 -19.44 -0.32 5.54
N GLN A 151 -20.11 -1.19 6.30
CA GLN A 151 -20.46 -2.54 5.84
C GLN A 151 -21.38 -2.50 4.61
N GLN A 152 -22.36 -1.58 4.60
CA GLN A 152 -23.31 -1.39 3.50
C GLN A 152 -22.65 -0.80 2.25
N ASN A 153 -21.68 0.10 2.44
CA ASN A 153 -20.99 0.83 1.38
C ASN A 153 -19.61 0.27 1.04
N LEU A 154 -19.23 -0.88 1.60
CA LEU A 154 -17.88 -1.44 1.49
C LEU A 154 -17.44 -1.61 0.03
N LEU A 155 -18.31 -2.10 -0.85
CA LEU A 155 -17.98 -2.25 -2.26
C LEU A 155 -17.61 -0.92 -2.92
N PHE A 156 -18.32 0.16 -2.60
CA PHE A 156 -18.02 1.49 -3.15
C PHE A 156 -16.67 2.01 -2.61
N ILE A 157 -16.43 1.86 -1.30
CA ILE A 157 -15.16 2.24 -0.69
C ILE A 157 -13.99 1.46 -1.30
N LEU A 158 -14.14 0.15 -1.50
CA LEU A 158 -13.11 -0.67 -2.16
C LEU A 158 -12.84 -0.20 -3.59
N LYS A 159 -13.89 0.11 -4.38
CA LYS A 159 -13.72 0.65 -5.73
C LYS A 159 -12.91 1.95 -5.73
N LEU A 160 -13.19 2.86 -4.78
CA LEU A 160 -12.45 4.11 -4.63
C LEU A 160 -10.97 3.86 -4.33
N LEU A 161 -10.67 2.98 -3.38
CA LEU A 161 -9.29 2.66 -3.01
C LEU A 161 -8.53 1.98 -4.15
N ILE A 162 -9.17 1.04 -4.86
CA ILE A 162 -8.58 0.38 -6.03
C ILE A 162 -8.31 1.42 -7.13
N ALA A 163 -9.29 2.28 -7.44
CA ALA A 163 -9.12 3.31 -8.44
C ALA A 163 -7.97 4.28 -8.09
N PHE A 164 -7.88 4.76 -6.85
CA PHE A 164 -6.77 5.63 -6.44
C PHE A 164 -5.40 4.94 -6.55
N THR A 165 -5.31 3.68 -6.13
CA THR A 165 -4.06 2.93 -6.25
C THR A 165 -3.65 2.74 -7.71
N PHE A 166 -4.57 2.34 -8.58
CA PHE A 166 -4.30 2.12 -10.01
C PHE A 166 -4.03 3.44 -10.74
N VAL A 167 -4.73 4.52 -10.40
CA VAL A 167 -4.42 5.86 -10.96
C VAL A 167 -3.02 6.30 -10.54
N GLY A 168 -2.67 6.21 -9.26
CA GLY A 168 -1.33 6.56 -8.79
C GLY A 168 -0.23 5.77 -9.50
N HIS A 169 -0.42 4.46 -9.62
CA HIS A 169 0.50 3.56 -10.32
C HIS A 169 0.60 3.88 -11.82
N GLY A 170 -0.54 4.01 -12.49
CA GLY A 170 -0.63 4.26 -13.93
C GLY A 170 -0.05 5.61 -14.35
N LEU A 171 -0.13 6.65 -13.51
CA LEU A 171 0.51 7.94 -13.79
C LEU A 171 2.04 7.81 -13.94
N TYR A 172 2.68 6.91 -13.19
CA TYR A 172 4.10 6.61 -13.37
C TYR A 172 4.36 5.74 -14.59
N ALA A 173 3.49 4.77 -14.88
CA ALA A 173 3.68 3.84 -15.99
C ALA A 173 3.48 4.50 -17.38
N ILE A 174 2.51 5.43 -17.50
CA ILE A 174 2.27 6.22 -18.72
C ILE A 174 3.40 7.25 -18.96
N GLY A 175 4.09 7.68 -17.91
CA GLY A 175 5.12 8.71 -18.00
C GLY A 175 4.60 10.13 -17.73
N TYR A 176 3.40 10.31 -17.17
CA TYR A 176 2.96 11.61 -16.64
C TYR A 176 3.92 12.11 -15.55
N TYR A 177 4.38 11.19 -14.71
CA TYR A 177 5.58 11.38 -13.91
C TYR A 177 6.76 10.59 -14.50
N PRO A 178 8.02 10.99 -14.22
CA PRO A 178 9.19 10.23 -14.62
C PRO A 178 9.07 8.75 -14.27
N VAL A 179 9.07 7.91 -15.29
CA VAL A 179 8.97 6.45 -15.16
C VAL A 179 10.16 5.96 -14.33
N PRO A 180 9.94 5.26 -13.20
CA PRO A 180 11.04 4.74 -12.40
C PRO A 180 11.89 3.74 -13.22
N GLY A 181 13.21 3.93 -13.26
CA GLY A 181 14.11 3.03 -14.02
C GLY A 181 13.95 1.56 -13.63
N TYR A 182 13.77 1.28 -12.34
CA TYR A 182 13.56 -0.07 -11.85
C TYR A 182 12.27 -0.74 -12.37
N PHE A 183 11.24 0.01 -12.83
CA PHE A 183 10.08 -0.58 -13.52
C PHE A 183 10.49 -1.13 -14.88
N VAL A 184 11.24 -0.34 -15.63
CA VAL A 184 11.75 -0.71 -16.95
C VAL A 184 12.66 -1.92 -16.82
N ASP A 185 13.60 -1.91 -15.88
CA ASP A 185 14.51 -3.03 -15.60
C ASP A 185 13.75 -4.31 -15.23
N MET A 186 12.69 -4.20 -14.42
CA MET A 186 11.88 -5.35 -14.01
C MET A 186 11.18 -5.99 -15.22
N VAL A 187 10.60 -5.19 -16.11
CA VAL A 187 9.96 -5.67 -17.34
C VAL A 187 11.00 -6.32 -18.27
N ILE A 188 12.17 -5.68 -18.46
CA ILE A 188 13.28 -6.25 -19.23
C ILE A 188 13.70 -7.61 -18.66
N ARG A 189 13.88 -7.72 -17.34
CA ARG A 189 14.35 -8.95 -16.71
C ARG A 189 13.33 -10.09 -16.75
N ILE A 190 12.04 -9.78 -16.60
CA ILE A 190 10.95 -10.76 -16.64
C ILE A 190 10.73 -11.26 -18.07
N PHE A 191 10.60 -10.34 -19.04
CA PHE A 191 10.25 -10.70 -20.42
C PHE A 191 11.46 -10.94 -21.34
N LYS A 192 12.68 -10.67 -20.87
CA LYS A 192 13.92 -10.73 -21.66
C LYS A 192 13.81 -9.92 -22.96
N CYS A 193 13.31 -8.69 -22.84
CA CYS A 193 12.97 -7.82 -23.95
C CYS A 193 13.87 -6.56 -24.01
N SER A 194 13.74 -5.76 -25.07
CA SER A 194 14.45 -4.48 -25.19
C SER A 194 13.83 -3.39 -24.31
N GLU A 195 14.61 -2.34 -24.01
CA GLU A 195 14.11 -1.18 -23.25
C GLU A 195 12.92 -0.49 -23.95
N SER A 196 12.99 -0.37 -25.29
CA SER A 196 11.91 0.22 -26.09
C SER A 196 10.59 -0.53 -25.92
N PHE A 197 10.64 -1.87 -25.94
CA PHE A 197 9.48 -2.72 -25.69
C PHE A 197 9.00 -2.56 -24.25
N ALA A 198 9.92 -2.56 -23.28
CA ALA A 198 9.56 -2.43 -21.86
C ALA A 198 8.84 -1.12 -21.56
N ARG A 199 9.30 0.00 -22.12
CA ARG A 199 8.64 1.30 -22.00
C ARG A 199 7.27 1.31 -22.67
N PHE A 200 7.17 0.75 -23.87
CA PHE A 200 5.89 0.62 -24.57
C PHE A 200 4.88 -0.22 -23.77
N PHE A 201 5.33 -1.36 -23.22
CA PHE A 201 4.53 -2.22 -22.35
C PHE A 201 4.02 -1.46 -21.12
N LEU A 202 4.87 -0.68 -20.45
CA LEU A 202 4.49 0.13 -19.29
C LEU A 202 3.43 1.18 -19.65
N ILE A 203 3.54 1.82 -20.81
CA ILE A 203 2.52 2.78 -21.27
C ILE A 203 1.16 2.09 -21.43
N ILE A 204 1.13 0.92 -22.09
CA ILE A 204 -0.11 0.15 -22.26
C ILE A 204 -0.69 -0.27 -20.91
N ALA A 205 0.16 -0.78 -20.00
CA ALA A 205 -0.27 -1.13 -18.65
C ALA A 205 -0.86 0.06 -17.89
N GLY A 206 -0.21 1.22 -17.96
CA GLY A 206 -0.69 2.44 -17.32
C GLY A 206 -1.99 2.97 -17.92
N ILE A 207 -2.20 2.87 -19.23
CA ILE A 207 -3.48 3.20 -19.88
C ILE A 207 -4.58 2.26 -19.36
N LEU A 208 -4.30 0.96 -19.27
CA LEU A 208 -5.23 -0.01 -18.72
C LEU A 208 -5.61 0.34 -17.27
N ASP A 209 -4.65 0.78 -16.44
CA ASP A 209 -4.91 1.23 -15.07
C ASP A 209 -5.94 2.38 -15.02
N MET A 210 -5.86 3.34 -15.94
CA MET A 210 -6.86 4.42 -16.05
C MET A 210 -8.23 3.89 -16.48
N VAL A 211 -8.26 3.00 -17.48
CA VAL A 211 -9.50 2.39 -17.98
C VAL A 211 -10.21 1.62 -16.87
N ILE A 212 -9.46 0.86 -16.07
CA ILE A 212 -10.01 0.12 -14.91
C ILE A 212 -10.54 1.09 -13.88
N ALA A 213 -9.78 2.12 -13.51
CA ALA A 213 -10.18 3.09 -12.50
C ALA A 213 -11.53 3.76 -12.85
N ILE A 214 -11.73 4.13 -14.12
CA ILE A 214 -13.00 4.66 -14.62
C ILE A 214 -14.07 3.55 -14.69
N GLY A 215 -13.72 2.40 -15.26
CA GLY A 215 -14.61 1.26 -15.48
C GLY A 215 -15.26 0.70 -14.21
N LEU A 216 -14.58 0.82 -13.06
CA LEU A 216 -15.13 0.44 -11.75
C LEU A 216 -16.39 1.20 -11.35
N PHE A 217 -16.61 2.41 -11.90
CA PHE A 217 -17.75 3.27 -11.57
C PHE A 217 -18.84 3.32 -12.65
N LEU A 218 -18.66 2.59 -13.76
CA LEU A 218 -19.68 2.49 -14.78
C LEU A 218 -20.94 1.75 -14.27
N PRO A 219 -22.13 2.08 -14.81
CA PRO A 219 -23.38 1.49 -14.35
C PRO A 219 -23.52 0.00 -14.71
N ASN A 220 -22.79 -0.47 -15.73
CA ASN A 220 -22.85 -1.85 -16.17
C ASN A 220 -22.06 -2.78 -15.24
N LYS A 221 -22.79 -3.64 -14.51
CA LYS A 221 -22.22 -4.63 -13.57
C LYS A 221 -21.19 -5.56 -14.22
N ASN A 222 -21.38 -5.96 -15.48
CA ASN A 222 -20.45 -6.85 -16.18
C ASN A 222 -19.11 -6.14 -16.43
N VAL A 223 -19.16 -4.86 -16.80
CA VAL A 223 -17.95 -4.04 -16.97
C VAL A 223 -17.19 -3.93 -15.65
N VAL A 224 -17.88 -3.61 -14.55
CA VAL A 224 -17.28 -3.56 -13.22
C VAL A 224 -16.65 -4.90 -12.84
N LYS A 225 -17.32 -6.01 -13.13
CA LYS A 225 -16.81 -7.37 -12.88
C LYS A 225 -15.52 -7.62 -13.64
N TYR A 226 -15.46 -7.32 -14.94
CA TYR A 226 -14.24 -7.50 -15.74
C TYR A 226 -13.10 -6.58 -15.28
N CYS A 227 -13.41 -5.33 -14.92
CA CYS A 227 -12.42 -4.40 -14.36
C CYS A 227 -11.83 -4.95 -13.05
N LEU A 228 -12.67 -5.49 -12.16
CA LEU A 228 -12.19 -6.09 -10.91
C LEU A 228 -11.40 -7.39 -11.15
N ILE A 229 -11.79 -8.25 -12.10
CA ILE A 229 -11.02 -9.45 -12.47
C ILE A 229 -9.63 -9.05 -12.95
N TRP A 230 -9.56 -8.05 -13.83
CA TRP A 230 -8.28 -7.54 -14.29
C TRP A 230 -7.47 -6.94 -13.14
N ALA A 231 -8.10 -6.15 -12.25
CA ALA A 231 -7.42 -5.59 -11.07
C ALA A 231 -6.87 -6.67 -10.13
N VAL A 232 -7.56 -7.82 -10.00
CA VAL A 232 -7.03 -8.99 -9.28
C VAL A 232 -5.76 -9.50 -9.96
N ILE A 233 -5.84 -9.80 -11.26
CA ILE A 233 -4.72 -10.38 -12.02
C ILE A 233 -3.52 -9.43 -11.99
N TRP A 234 -3.74 -8.16 -12.32
CA TRP A 234 -2.70 -7.14 -12.40
C TRP A 234 -2.12 -6.78 -11.02
N GLY A 235 -2.97 -6.65 -10.00
CA GLY A 235 -2.54 -6.37 -8.63
C GLY A 235 -1.67 -7.47 -8.04
N PHE A 236 -1.98 -8.75 -8.31
CA PHE A 236 -1.11 -9.86 -7.92
C PHE A 236 0.15 -9.95 -8.78
N SER A 237 0.03 -9.78 -10.10
CA SER A 237 1.17 -9.85 -11.02
C SER A 237 2.23 -8.81 -10.68
N THR A 238 1.83 -7.55 -10.43
CA THR A 238 2.76 -6.48 -10.06
C THR A 238 3.37 -6.66 -8.67
N ALA A 239 2.67 -7.30 -7.73
CA ALA A 239 3.24 -7.67 -6.44
C ALA A 239 4.29 -8.78 -6.58
N ILE A 240 3.98 -9.84 -7.33
CA ILE A 240 4.89 -10.98 -7.58
C ILE A 240 6.11 -10.55 -8.40
N ALA A 241 5.92 -9.63 -9.35
CA ALA A 241 6.99 -9.07 -10.19
C ALA A 241 8.13 -8.46 -9.36
N ARG A 242 7.85 -7.97 -8.12
CA ARG A 242 8.89 -7.46 -7.21
C ARG A 242 9.96 -8.50 -6.90
N VAL A 243 9.53 -9.74 -6.66
CA VAL A 243 10.43 -10.87 -6.43
C VAL A 243 10.96 -11.37 -7.77
N VAL A 244 10.08 -11.72 -8.72
CA VAL A 244 10.49 -12.38 -9.98
C VAL A 244 11.47 -11.53 -10.79
N GLY A 245 11.25 -10.22 -10.91
CA GLY A 245 12.15 -9.34 -11.66
C GLY A 245 13.49 -9.03 -10.98
N ASN A 246 13.67 -9.45 -9.73
CA ASN A 246 14.90 -9.22 -8.96
C ASN A 246 15.41 -10.53 -8.31
N PHE A 247 14.95 -11.68 -8.79
CA PHE A 247 15.34 -12.98 -8.26
C PHE A 247 16.58 -13.51 -8.96
N TYR A 248 17.62 -13.79 -8.19
CA TYR A 248 18.84 -14.44 -8.65
C TYR A 248 18.97 -15.79 -7.93
N SER A 249 18.96 -16.88 -8.69
CA SER A 249 19.02 -18.26 -8.14
C SER A 249 20.27 -18.49 -7.31
N ASP A 250 21.39 -17.93 -7.74
CA ASP A 250 22.69 -18.05 -7.06
C ASP A 250 22.70 -17.34 -5.69
N PHE A 251 21.75 -16.42 -5.47
CA PHE A 251 21.60 -15.65 -4.25
C PHE A 251 20.16 -15.70 -3.73
N LEU A 252 19.60 -16.90 -3.59
CA LEU A 252 18.20 -17.11 -3.21
C LEU A 252 17.79 -16.31 -1.96
N PHE A 253 18.49 -16.49 -0.84
CA PHE A 253 18.13 -15.81 0.41
C PHE A 253 18.29 -14.29 0.34
N ARG A 254 19.32 -13.81 -0.37
CA ARG A 254 19.55 -12.37 -0.56
C ARG A 254 18.45 -11.74 -1.42
N SER A 255 18.06 -12.42 -2.49
CA SER A 255 16.98 -12.00 -3.38
C SER A 255 15.67 -11.87 -2.62
N LEU A 256 15.33 -12.88 -1.80
CA LEU A 256 14.13 -12.86 -0.98
C LEU A 256 14.18 -11.77 0.10
N HIS A 257 15.31 -11.62 0.79
CA HIS A 257 15.50 -10.55 1.78
C HIS A 257 15.23 -9.17 1.18
N GLN A 258 15.73 -8.92 -0.03
CA GLN A 258 15.61 -7.63 -0.72
C GLN A 258 14.24 -7.34 -1.33
N THR A 259 13.40 -8.35 -1.58
CA THR A 259 12.21 -8.16 -2.44
C THR A 259 10.92 -8.77 -1.89
N ALA A 260 10.97 -9.78 -1.03
CA ALA A 260 9.77 -10.48 -0.56
C ALA A 260 8.87 -9.54 0.26
N TYR A 261 9.46 -8.65 1.06
CA TYR A 261 8.69 -7.67 1.83
C TYR A 261 7.92 -6.70 0.91
N GLU A 262 8.49 -6.36 -0.25
CA GLU A 262 7.85 -5.52 -1.27
C GLU A 262 6.63 -6.18 -1.91
N MET A 263 6.71 -7.49 -2.14
CA MET A 263 5.58 -8.28 -2.58
C MET A 263 4.51 -8.30 -1.49
N CYS A 264 4.88 -8.62 -0.24
CA CYS A 264 3.95 -8.75 0.89
C CYS A 264 3.04 -7.53 1.05
N TYR A 265 3.60 -6.32 1.17
CA TYR A 265 2.76 -5.13 1.38
C TYR A 265 1.97 -4.68 0.13
N ARG A 266 2.23 -5.28 -1.04
CA ARG A 266 1.52 -5.03 -2.31
C ARG A 266 0.47 -6.08 -2.65
N LEU A 267 0.54 -7.30 -2.09
CA LEU A 267 -0.51 -8.31 -2.26
C LEU A 267 -1.94 -7.80 -1.98
N PRO A 268 -2.18 -6.86 -1.04
CA PRO A 268 -3.49 -6.22 -0.87
C PRO A 268 -4.06 -5.54 -2.13
N HIS A 269 -3.21 -5.10 -3.06
CA HIS A 269 -3.65 -4.53 -4.34
C HIS A 269 -4.39 -5.54 -5.21
N GLY A 270 -4.13 -6.84 -5.08
CA GLY A 270 -4.91 -7.92 -5.71
C GLY A 270 -5.99 -8.49 -4.79
N LEU A 271 -5.72 -8.58 -3.48
CA LEU A 271 -6.63 -9.19 -2.50
C LEU A 271 -7.91 -8.38 -2.26
N LEU A 272 -7.83 -7.04 -2.22
CA LEU A 272 -9.02 -6.19 -2.06
C LEU A 272 -9.94 -6.20 -3.29
N PRO A 273 -9.44 -6.21 -4.54
CA PRO A 273 -10.26 -6.53 -5.71
C PRO A 273 -10.98 -7.88 -5.63
N VAL A 274 -10.34 -8.93 -5.09
CA VAL A 274 -11.02 -10.23 -4.87
C VAL A 274 -12.22 -10.04 -3.95
N LEU A 275 -12.05 -9.32 -2.83
CA LEU A 275 -13.16 -8.99 -1.94
C LEU A 275 -14.25 -8.18 -2.67
N GLY A 276 -13.86 -7.23 -3.51
CA GLY A 276 -14.77 -6.48 -4.37
C GLY A 276 -15.63 -7.37 -5.28
N LEU A 277 -15.02 -8.37 -5.94
CA LEU A 277 -15.72 -9.35 -6.78
C LEU A 277 -16.74 -10.17 -5.98
N LEU A 278 -16.32 -10.67 -4.81
CA LEU A 278 -17.20 -11.45 -3.93
C LEU A 278 -18.41 -10.63 -3.48
N LEU A 279 -18.22 -9.34 -3.18
CA LEU A 279 -19.32 -8.44 -2.80
C LEU A 279 -20.23 -8.10 -3.98
N LEU A 280 -19.68 -7.92 -5.19
CA LEU A 280 -20.43 -7.63 -6.41
C LEU A 280 -21.36 -8.79 -6.80
N ASN A 281 -20.88 -10.03 -6.70
CA ASN A 281 -21.66 -11.23 -7.01
C ASN A 281 -22.73 -11.52 -5.93
N ASN A 282 -22.49 -11.11 -4.69
CA ASN A 282 -23.46 -11.32 -3.60
C ASN A 282 -24.62 -10.31 -3.60
N LYS A 283 -24.42 -9.10 -4.15
CA LYS A 283 -25.52 -8.11 -4.31
C LYS A 283 -26.56 -8.51 -5.37
N SER A 284 -26.33 -9.58 -6.14
CA SER A 284 -27.26 -10.10 -7.16
C SER A 284 -28.62 -10.53 -6.58
N HIS A 285 -28.68 -10.97 -5.33
CA HIS A 285 -29.91 -11.52 -4.75
C HIS A 285 -30.84 -10.50 -4.06
N VAL A 286 -30.56 -9.20 -4.17
CA VAL A 286 -31.39 -8.16 -3.53
C VAL A 286 -32.20 -7.36 -4.56
N LEU A 287 -31.89 -7.48 -5.85
CA LEU A 287 -32.60 -6.76 -6.92
C LEU A 287 -33.66 -7.60 -7.66
N GLU A 288 -33.80 -8.90 -7.33
CA GLU A 288 -34.86 -9.76 -7.88
C GLU A 288 -36.10 -9.86 -6.96
N THR A 289 -36.07 -9.31 -5.75
CA THR A 289 -37.22 -9.31 -4.82
C THR A 289 -37.96 -7.97 -4.78
N SER A 290 -37.75 -7.09 -5.76
CA SER A 290 -38.44 -5.81 -5.87
C SER A 290 -38.97 -5.58 -7.29
N ARG A 291 -39.68 -6.57 -7.83
CA ARG A 291 -40.66 -6.41 -8.91
C ARG A 291 -41.92 -7.17 -8.54
#